data_AF-A0A1L4C078-F1
#
_entry.id   AF-A0A1L4C078-F1
#
_cell.length_a   1.000
_cell.length_b   1.000
_cell.length_c   1.000
_cell.angle_alpha   90.00
_cell.angle_beta   90.00
_cell.angle_gamma   90.00
#
_symmetry.space_group_name_H-M   'P 1'
#
loop_
_entity.id
_entity.type
_entity.pdbx_description
1 polymer ?
#
loop_
_entity_poly.entity_id
_entity_poly.type
_entity_poly.pdbx_seq_one_letter_code
_entity_poly.pdbx_strand_id
1 'polypeptide(L)'
;MIVESLIVHVLGDFYLQKQPKDLYHNRTRLEVENQIRNYGWSSVVVFLISIWMNPNRDFIQPIFLLLAIPVLNFLHKKLIVLLIIKGINAISKSQANIAEFFTKNGKLMIFIISQIIHTVSILLIINMSINLEEILKITLTGVLTILTLIYLYKSRKEYNLKQAGLFIAGSLIITASILYILYNFTISLRYEIFYQQIISYTLVILILMRPANLLIRKLSSNYDPKSDLDYLGRFTNKSSPKPAAGFRGAGAMIGNLERIMILLSFVSGNLIPIVAILSIKAFARYKLIVEDASFSEYFVIGTMLSVVITFVLYLMLHALLGLN
;
A
#
# COMPACT_ATOMS: atom_id res chain seq x y z
N MET A 1 1.39 7.11 -9.15
CA MET A 1 1.50 5.73 -9.67
C MET A 1 1.99 4.72 -8.64
N ILE A 2 3.00 5.05 -7.84
CA ILE A 2 3.55 4.13 -6.83
C ILE A 2 2.46 3.72 -5.82
N VAL A 3 1.78 4.69 -5.21
CA VAL A 3 0.77 4.44 -4.16
C VAL A 3 -0.39 3.60 -4.71
N GLU A 4 -0.89 3.94 -5.89
CA GLU A 4 -1.97 3.21 -6.56
C GLU A 4 -1.58 1.76 -6.86
N SER A 5 -0.37 1.54 -7.37
CA SER A 5 0.11 0.19 -7.68
C SER A 5 0.28 -0.67 -6.42
N LEU A 6 0.70 -0.06 -5.31
CA LEU A 6 0.75 -0.72 -4.01
C LEU A 6 -0.65 -1.04 -3.48
N ILE A 7 -1.65 -0.17 -3.68
CA ILE A 7 -3.04 -0.46 -3.33
C ILE A 7 -3.56 -1.66 -4.14
N VAL A 8 -3.32 -1.70 -5.45
CA VAL A 8 -3.68 -2.85 -6.30
C VAL A 8 -3.09 -4.13 -5.74
N HIS A 9 -1.82 -4.08 -5.34
CA HIS A 9 -1.11 -5.22 -4.75
C HIS A 9 -1.73 -5.66 -3.42
N VAL A 10 -1.94 -4.74 -2.48
CA VAL A 10 -2.51 -5.04 -1.16
C VAL A 10 -3.93 -5.59 -1.29
N LEU A 11 -4.78 -4.98 -2.13
CA LEU A 11 -6.15 -5.45 -2.36
C LEU A 11 -6.16 -6.85 -2.98
N GLY A 12 -5.37 -7.05 -4.05
CA GLY A 12 -5.31 -8.31 -4.79
C GLY A 12 -4.79 -9.48 -3.95
N ASP A 13 -3.76 -9.25 -3.13
CA ASP A 13 -3.09 -10.31 -2.37
C ASP A 13 -3.64 -10.53 -0.95
N PHE A 14 -4.27 -9.53 -0.33
CA PHE A 14 -4.73 -9.66 1.07
C PHE A 14 -6.25 -9.60 1.24
N TYR A 15 -6.97 -8.85 0.41
CA TYR A 15 -8.40 -8.58 0.61
C TYR A 15 -9.28 -9.46 -0.25
N LEU A 16 -8.93 -9.62 -1.53
CA LEU A 16 -9.68 -10.42 -2.49
C LEU A 16 -9.35 -11.91 -2.43
N GLN A 17 -8.69 -12.35 -1.35
CA GLN A 17 -8.32 -13.75 -1.12
C GLN A 17 -8.82 -14.21 0.24
N LYS A 18 -9.25 -15.48 0.32
CA LYS A 18 -9.67 -16.10 1.58
C LYS A 18 -8.48 -16.33 2.50
N GLN A 19 -7.39 -16.92 1.99
CA GLN A 19 -6.18 -17.20 2.76
C GLN A 19 -4.91 -16.97 1.91
N PRO A 20 -4.23 -15.80 2.06
CA PRO A 20 -3.09 -15.45 1.20
C PRO A 20 -1.90 -16.40 1.28
N LYS A 21 -1.70 -17.05 2.43
CA LYS A 21 -0.55 -17.93 2.68
C LYS A 21 -0.70 -19.31 2.03
N ASP A 22 -1.93 -19.74 1.76
CA ASP A 22 -2.21 -21.08 1.23
C ASP A 22 -1.84 -21.22 -0.25
N LEU A 23 -1.80 -20.09 -0.98
CA LEU A 23 -1.34 -20.04 -2.37
C LEU A 23 0.14 -20.44 -2.57
N TYR A 24 0.89 -20.54 -1.48
CA TYR A 24 2.32 -20.81 -1.49
C TYR A 24 2.66 -22.23 -1.04
N HIS A 25 1.64 -23.09 -0.87
CA HIS A 25 1.83 -24.50 -0.56
C HIS A 25 0.67 -25.34 -1.09
N ASN A 26 0.96 -26.34 -1.93
CA ASN A 26 -0.05 -27.14 -2.65
C ASN A 26 -1.01 -26.30 -3.51
N ARG A 27 -0.49 -25.23 -4.13
CA ARG A 27 -1.17 -24.34 -5.07
C ARG A 27 -1.97 -25.13 -6.12
N THR A 28 -3.29 -25.12 -6.02
CA THR A 28 -4.12 -25.63 -7.12
C THR A 28 -4.09 -24.63 -8.27
N ARG A 29 -4.16 -25.14 -9.51
CA ARG A 29 -4.23 -24.28 -10.70
C ARG A 29 -5.38 -23.27 -10.62
N LEU A 30 -6.51 -23.71 -10.06
CA LEU A 30 -7.72 -22.90 -9.89
C LEU A 30 -7.51 -21.73 -8.90
N GLU A 31 -6.81 -21.95 -7.78
CA GLU A 31 -6.52 -20.89 -6.81
C GLU A 31 -5.61 -19.81 -7.41
N VAL A 32 -4.60 -20.20 -8.18
CA VAL A 32 -3.69 -19.27 -8.85
C VAL A 32 -4.44 -18.45 -9.91
N GLU A 33 -5.28 -19.08 -10.72
CA GLU A 33 -6.09 -18.39 -11.74
C GLU A 33 -7.10 -17.41 -11.11
N ASN A 34 -7.74 -17.82 -10.01
CA ASN A 34 -8.65 -16.95 -9.26
C ASN A 34 -7.91 -15.74 -8.67
N GLN A 35 -6.71 -15.92 -8.11
CA GLN A 35 -5.89 -14.81 -7.61
C GLN A 35 -5.52 -13.84 -8.73
N ILE A 36 -5.04 -14.34 -9.88
CA ILE A 36 -4.67 -13.49 -11.01
C ILE A 36 -5.87 -12.66 -11.48
N ARG A 37 -7.05 -13.28 -11.57
CA ARG A 37 -8.29 -12.59 -11.92
C ARG A 37 -8.64 -11.51 -10.90
N ASN A 38 -8.60 -11.82 -9.61
CA ASN A 38 -8.92 -10.88 -8.54
C ASN A 38 -7.95 -9.68 -8.52
N TYR A 39 -6.68 -9.91 -8.82
CA TYR A 39 -5.67 -8.87 -8.97
C TYR A 39 -5.92 -7.98 -10.21
N GLY A 40 -6.40 -8.57 -11.30
CA GLY A 40 -6.87 -7.81 -12.47
C GLY A 40 -8.04 -6.88 -12.10
N TRP A 41 -9.02 -7.39 -11.35
CA TRP A 41 -10.14 -6.58 -10.88
C TRP A 41 -9.74 -5.46 -9.92
N SER A 42 -8.78 -5.70 -9.00
CA SER A 42 -8.28 -4.62 -8.15
C SER A 42 -7.59 -3.52 -8.98
N SER A 43 -6.89 -3.89 -10.05
CA SER A 43 -6.31 -2.91 -10.98
C SER A 43 -7.38 -2.06 -11.68
N VAL A 44 -8.45 -2.69 -12.19
CA VAL A 44 -9.58 -1.98 -12.82
C VAL A 44 -10.23 -1.00 -11.84
N VAL A 45 -10.49 -1.42 -10.60
CA VAL A 45 -11.14 -0.56 -9.60
C VAL A 45 -10.25 0.64 -9.26
N VAL A 46 -8.96 0.41 -9.00
CA VAL A 46 -8.02 1.50 -8.67
C VAL A 46 -7.84 2.45 -9.86
N PHE A 47 -7.81 1.92 -11.09
CA PHE A 47 -7.81 2.73 -12.31
C PHE A 47 -9.00 3.67 -12.40
N LEU A 48 -10.22 3.15 -12.21
CA LEU A 48 -11.45 3.96 -12.26
C LEU A 48 -11.47 5.03 -11.18
N ILE A 49 -11.07 4.69 -9.95
CA ILE A 49 -10.96 5.65 -8.84
C ILE A 49 -9.93 6.73 -9.16
N SER A 50 -8.79 6.35 -9.75
CA SER A 50 -7.72 7.30 -10.09
C SER A 50 -8.17 8.34 -11.12
N ILE A 51 -8.91 7.92 -12.16
CA ILE A 51 -9.46 8.84 -13.17
C ILE A 51 -10.55 9.72 -12.57
N TRP A 52 -11.43 9.13 -11.76
CA TRP A 52 -12.55 9.88 -11.18
C TRP A 52 -12.10 10.94 -10.17
N MET A 53 -11.14 10.60 -9.31
CA MET A 53 -10.66 11.51 -8.27
C MET A 53 -9.68 12.57 -8.78
N ASN A 54 -9.00 12.30 -9.89
CA ASN A 54 -8.04 13.21 -10.49
C ASN A 54 -8.28 13.34 -12.02
N PRO A 55 -9.34 14.06 -12.42
CA PRO A 55 -9.77 14.12 -13.82
C PRO A 55 -8.82 14.91 -14.72
N ASN A 56 -7.92 15.71 -14.15
CA ASN A 56 -6.95 16.53 -14.89
C ASN A 56 -5.63 15.80 -15.15
N ARG A 57 -5.48 14.56 -14.66
CA ARG A 57 -4.26 13.78 -14.80
C ARG A 57 -4.13 13.17 -16.19
N ASP A 58 -2.90 13.09 -16.69
CA ASP A 58 -2.59 12.36 -17.92
C ASP A 58 -3.06 10.89 -17.86
N PHE A 59 -3.87 10.49 -18.84
CA PHE A 59 -4.45 9.14 -18.94
C PHE A 59 -3.40 8.02 -19.10
N ILE A 60 -2.18 8.36 -19.51
CA ILE A 60 -1.07 7.41 -19.73
C ILE A 60 -0.76 6.64 -18.44
N GLN A 61 -0.70 7.35 -17.31
CA GLN A 61 -0.31 6.79 -16.02
C GLN A 61 -1.34 5.77 -15.47
N PRO A 62 -2.66 6.09 -15.42
CA PRO A 62 -3.68 5.10 -15.08
C PRO A 62 -3.74 3.93 -16.05
N ILE A 63 -3.61 4.15 -17.36
CA ILE A 63 -3.64 3.06 -18.36
C ILE A 63 -2.48 2.08 -18.14
N PHE A 64 -1.30 2.58 -17.79
CA PHE A 64 -0.17 1.72 -17.43
C PHE A 64 -0.48 0.85 -16.21
N LEU A 65 -1.15 1.40 -15.19
CA LEU A 65 -1.59 0.63 -14.04
C LEU A 65 -2.58 -0.48 -14.44
N LEU A 66 -3.52 -0.17 -15.33
CA LEU A 66 -4.50 -1.14 -15.83
C LEU A 66 -3.85 -2.30 -16.60
N LEU A 67 -2.79 -2.04 -17.37
CA LEU A 67 -2.18 -3.04 -18.26
C LEU A 67 -0.95 -3.71 -17.67
N ALA A 68 0.04 -2.94 -17.20
CA ALA A 68 1.35 -3.45 -16.79
C ALA A 68 1.29 -4.21 -15.45
N ILE A 69 0.53 -3.71 -14.48
CA ILE A 69 0.48 -4.26 -13.12
C ILE A 69 -0.17 -5.67 -13.09
N PRO A 70 -1.29 -5.94 -13.80
CA PRO A 70 -1.82 -7.30 -13.93
C PRO A 70 -0.90 -8.26 -14.69
N VAL A 71 -0.23 -7.81 -15.75
CA VAL A 71 0.74 -8.62 -16.50
C VAL A 71 1.93 -8.99 -15.61
N LEU A 72 2.45 -8.03 -14.84
CA LEU A 72 3.50 -8.29 -13.86
C LEU A 72 3.06 -9.34 -12.84
N ASN A 73 1.85 -9.24 -12.29
CA ASN A 73 1.32 -10.25 -11.36
C ASN A 73 1.17 -11.62 -12.00
N PHE A 74 0.70 -11.69 -13.24
CA PHE A 74 0.65 -12.95 -13.98
C PHE A 74 2.04 -13.61 -14.08
N LEU A 75 3.05 -12.84 -14.49
CA LEU A 75 4.43 -13.31 -14.57
C LEU A 75 4.96 -13.74 -13.21
N HIS A 76 4.72 -12.94 -12.17
CA HIS A 76 5.17 -13.26 -10.82
C HIS A 76 4.60 -14.58 -10.32
N LYS A 77 3.28 -14.78 -10.42
CA LYS A 77 2.63 -15.99 -9.88
C LYS A 77 2.93 -17.24 -10.70
N LYS A 78 3.01 -17.13 -12.03
CA LYS A 78 3.30 -18.29 -12.90
C LYS A 78 4.78 -18.64 -12.94
N LEU A 79 5.68 -17.66 -12.94
CA LEU A 79 7.12 -17.90 -13.12
C LEU A 79 7.90 -17.70 -11.82
N ILE A 80 7.87 -16.51 -11.23
CA ILE A 80 8.74 -16.16 -10.10
C ILE A 80 8.42 -17.01 -8.87
N VAL A 81 7.15 -17.23 -8.54
CA VAL A 81 6.77 -18.09 -7.40
C VAL A 81 7.24 -19.54 -7.61
N LEU A 82 7.24 -20.06 -8.84
CA LEU A 82 7.79 -21.39 -9.12
C LEU A 82 9.31 -21.43 -8.90
N LEU A 83 10.02 -20.38 -9.32
CA LEU A 83 11.47 -20.26 -9.10
C LEU A 83 11.80 -20.19 -7.61
N ILE A 84 11.04 -19.41 -6.82
CA ILE A 84 11.21 -19.31 -5.37
C ILE A 84 11.04 -20.70 -4.72
N ILE A 85 9.96 -21.42 -5.06
CA ILE A 85 9.70 -22.77 -4.52
C ILE A 85 10.82 -23.73 -4.91
N LYS A 86 11.23 -23.76 -6.19
CA LYS A 86 12.32 -24.63 -6.66
C LYS A 86 13.64 -24.31 -5.95
N GLY A 87 13.99 -23.03 -5.83
CA GLY A 87 15.21 -22.59 -5.17
C GLY A 87 15.24 -22.96 -3.70
N ILE A 88 14.15 -22.70 -2.97
CA ILE A 88 14.03 -23.09 -1.56
C ILE A 88 14.13 -24.61 -1.38
N ASN A 89 13.45 -25.39 -2.23
CA ASN A 89 13.53 -26.85 -2.16
C ASN A 89 14.94 -27.38 -2.46
N ALA A 90 15.68 -26.73 -3.37
CA ALA A 90 17.08 -27.09 -3.65
C ALA A 90 17.99 -26.81 -2.45
N ILE A 91 17.87 -25.64 -1.82
CA ILE A 91 18.64 -25.27 -0.63
C ILE A 91 18.29 -26.19 0.55
N SER A 92 17.00 -26.49 0.74
CA SER A 92 16.52 -27.39 1.78
C SER A 92 17.05 -28.82 1.64
N LYS A 93 17.35 -29.30 0.43
CA LYS A 93 17.97 -30.62 0.22
C LYS A 93 19.47 -30.62 0.55
N SER A 94 20.12 -29.46 0.49
CA SER A 94 21.57 -29.33 0.69
C SER A 94 21.99 -29.24 2.15
N GLN A 95 21.10 -28.83 3.07
CA GLN A 95 21.45 -28.58 4.48
C GLN A 95 20.35 -29.03 5.44
N ALA A 96 20.68 -29.92 6.39
CA ALA A 96 19.73 -30.52 7.33
C ALA A 96 19.06 -29.50 8.28
N ASN A 97 19.82 -28.55 8.84
CA ASN A 97 19.29 -27.50 9.71
C ASN A 97 18.32 -26.57 8.97
N ILE A 98 18.60 -26.30 7.69
CA ILE A 98 17.72 -25.50 6.85
C ILE A 98 16.44 -26.27 6.51
N ALA A 99 16.54 -27.59 6.28
CA ALA A 99 15.40 -28.43 6.01
C ALA A 99 14.36 -28.41 7.15
N GLU A 100 14.81 -28.52 8.40
CA GLU A 100 13.93 -28.48 9.58
C GLU A 100 13.26 -27.10 9.76
N PHE A 101 13.96 -26.02 9.44
CA PHE A 101 13.38 -24.67 9.47
C PHE A 101 12.32 -24.47 8.37
N PHE A 102 12.57 -24.98 7.16
CA PHE A 102 11.61 -24.91 6.04
C PHE A 102 10.41 -25.83 6.21
N THR A 103 10.53 -26.98 6.86
CA THR A 103 9.37 -27.84 7.13
C THR A 103 8.42 -27.16 8.10
N LYS A 104 8.94 -26.45 9.10
CA LYS A 104 8.15 -25.72 10.11
C LYS A 104 7.56 -24.40 9.58
N ASN A 105 8.31 -23.65 8.77
CA ASN A 105 7.94 -22.27 8.37
C ASN A 105 7.87 -22.02 6.85
N GLY A 106 8.06 -23.02 6.00
CA GLY A 106 8.29 -22.86 4.56
C GLY A 106 7.19 -22.12 3.82
N LYS A 107 5.91 -22.40 4.10
CA LYS A 107 4.77 -21.68 3.47
C LYS A 107 4.89 -20.17 3.67
N LEU A 108 5.29 -19.78 4.87
CA LEU A 108 5.38 -18.38 5.26
C LEU A 108 6.63 -17.70 4.69
N MET A 109 7.77 -18.40 4.65
CA MET A 109 8.96 -17.88 4.00
C MET A 109 8.74 -17.63 2.51
N ILE A 110 8.16 -18.61 1.80
CA ILE A 110 7.83 -18.48 0.38
C ILE A 110 6.87 -17.29 0.19
N PHE A 111 5.85 -17.16 1.05
CA PHE A 111 4.95 -16.02 1.04
C PHE A 111 5.71 -14.69 1.21
N ILE A 112 6.53 -14.53 2.25
CA ILE A 112 7.26 -13.28 2.52
C ILE A 112 8.20 -12.93 1.37
N ILE A 113 9.02 -13.88 0.92
CA ILE A 113 9.97 -13.68 -0.18
C ILE A 113 9.21 -13.29 -1.45
N SER A 114 8.09 -13.95 -1.72
CA SER A 114 7.23 -13.61 -2.86
C SER A 114 6.65 -12.20 -2.77
N GLN A 115 6.21 -11.74 -1.60
CA GLN A 115 5.68 -10.38 -1.43
C GLN A 115 6.78 -9.31 -1.60
N ILE A 116 7.98 -9.56 -1.07
CA ILE A 116 9.14 -8.67 -1.23
C ILE A 116 9.50 -8.53 -2.71
N ILE A 117 9.70 -9.65 -3.41
CA ILE A 117 10.08 -9.64 -4.82
C ILE A 117 9.00 -8.97 -5.66
N HIS A 118 7.71 -9.25 -5.41
CA HIS A 118 6.62 -8.62 -6.16
C HIS A 118 6.61 -7.09 -5.99
N THR A 119 6.77 -6.64 -4.74
CA THR A 119 6.79 -5.20 -4.41
C THR A 119 7.98 -4.52 -5.10
N VAL A 120 9.17 -5.13 -5.05
CA VAL A 120 10.37 -4.60 -5.73
C VAL A 120 10.15 -4.56 -7.25
N SER A 121 9.57 -5.60 -7.85
CA SER A 121 9.27 -5.61 -9.29
C SER A 121 8.27 -4.52 -9.69
N ILE A 122 7.25 -4.26 -8.86
CA ILE A 122 6.32 -3.13 -9.08
C ILE A 122 7.09 -1.81 -9.09
N LEU A 123 7.92 -1.58 -8.08
CA LEU A 123 8.69 -0.33 -7.96
C LEU A 123 9.64 -0.12 -9.16
N LEU A 124 10.33 -1.18 -9.60
CA LEU A 124 11.22 -1.12 -10.76
C LEU A 124 10.49 -0.76 -12.06
N ILE A 125 9.35 -1.40 -12.32
CA ILE A 125 8.56 -1.16 -13.53
C ILE A 125 8.00 0.28 -13.56
N ILE A 126 7.60 0.82 -12.41
CA ILE A 126 7.11 2.20 -12.33
C ILE A 126 8.25 3.19 -12.58
N ASN A 127 9.43 2.98 -11.99
CA ASN A 127 10.55 3.90 -12.16
C ASN A 127 11.03 3.98 -13.62
N MET A 128 10.91 2.89 -14.39
CA MET A 128 11.18 2.91 -15.83
C MET A 128 10.18 3.75 -16.64
N SER A 129 8.92 3.85 -16.19
CA SER A 129 7.87 4.58 -16.93
C SER A 129 7.95 6.11 -16.81
N ILE A 130 8.42 6.63 -15.66
CA ILE A 130 8.46 8.06 -15.34
C ILE A 130 9.45 8.81 -16.26
N ASN A 131 10.60 8.20 -16.56
CA ASN A 131 11.67 8.85 -17.33
C ASN A 131 11.30 9.16 -18.79
N LEU A 132 10.35 8.44 -19.41
CA LEU A 132 9.98 8.68 -20.81
C LEU A 132 9.04 9.89 -20.98
N GLU A 133 8.20 10.16 -19.99
CA GLU A 133 7.17 11.21 -20.03
C GLU A 133 7.80 12.61 -19.87
N GLU A 134 8.79 12.75 -18.99
CA GLU A 134 9.51 14.01 -18.75
C GLU A 134 10.34 14.44 -19.96
N ILE A 135 11.01 13.49 -20.63
CA ILE A 135 11.83 13.76 -21.82
C ILE A 135 10.96 14.30 -22.98
N LEU A 136 9.75 13.78 -23.15
CA LEU A 136 8.82 14.24 -24.20
C LEU A 136 8.23 15.63 -23.91
N LYS A 137 7.93 15.96 -22.64
CA LYS A 137 7.42 17.28 -22.25
C LYS A 137 8.50 18.37 -22.37
N ILE A 138 9.75 18.07 -22.02
CA ILE A 138 10.90 19.00 -22.15
C ILE A 138 11.24 19.27 -23.63
N THR A 139 11.20 18.24 -24.47
CA THR A 139 11.49 18.41 -25.92
C THR A 139 10.41 19.23 -26.63
N LEU A 140 9.13 19.04 -26.31
CA LEU A 140 8.02 19.78 -26.93
C LEU A 140 8.00 21.27 -26.53
N THR A 141 8.27 21.59 -25.26
CA THR A 141 8.36 22.97 -24.76
C THR A 141 9.56 23.72 -25.36
N GLY A 142 10.71 23.04 -25.50
CA GLY A 142 11.88 23.59 -26.20
C GLY A 142 11.62 23.95 -27.67
N VAL A 143 10.89 23.12 -28.41
CA VAL A 143 10.57 23.40 -29.83
C VAL A 143 9.65 24.62 -29.98
N LEU A 144 8.63 24.75 -29.12
CA LEU A 144 7.70 25.88 -29.16
C LEU A 144 8.39 27.22 -28.86
N THR A 145 9.30 27.25 -27.89
CA THR A 145 10.06 28.48 -27.59
C THR A 145 10.96 28.92 -28.75
N ILE A 146 11.62 27.98 -29.43
CA ILE A 146 12.44 28.26 -30.62
C ILE A 146 11.59 28.82 -31.77
N LEU A 147 10.40 28.24 -32.02
CA LEU A 147 9.49 28.74 -33.06
C LEU A 147 8.99 30.16 -32.78
N THR A 148 8.71 30.49 -31.51
CA THR A 148 8.32 31.85 -31.13
C THR A 148 9.46 32.85 -31.29
N LEU A 149 10.71 32.48 -30.98
CA LEU A 149 11.89 33.33 -31.19
C LEU A 149 12.16 33.58 -32.67
N ILE A 150 11.97 32.57 -33.53
CA ILE A 150 12.10 32.71 -35.00
C ILE A 150 11.03 33.65 -35.56
N TYR A 151 9.79 33.53 -35.08
CA TYR A 151 8.69 34.42 -35.48
C TYR A 151 8.96 35.88 -35.09
N LEU A 152 9.44 36.12 -33.86
CA LEU A 152 9.79 37.45 -33.36
C LEU A 152 11.01 38.05 -34.09
N TYR A 153 12.03 37.24 -34.40
CA TYR A 153 13.20 37.66 -35.15
C TYR A 153 12.84 38.12 -36.58
N LYS A 154 11.88 37.46 -37.22
CA LYS A 154 11.43 37.77 -38.58
C LYS A 154 10.61 39.06 -38.70
N SER A 155 10.12 39.63 -37.58
CA SER A 155 9.25 40.82 -37.55
C SER A 155 10.01 42.17 -37.46
N ARG A 156 11.34 42.19 -37.59
CA ARG A 156 12.17 43.40 -37.47
C ARG A 156 12.16 44.34 -38.69
N LYS A 157 11.04 45.01 -39.02
CA LYS A 157 11.10 46.26 -39.82
C LYS A 157 10.10 47.31 -39.32
N GLU A 158 10.68 48.42 -38.85
CA GLU A 158 10.16 49.76 -38.47
C GLU A 158 8.80 49.85 -37.76
N TYR A 159 8.84 50.23 -36.48
CA TYR A 159 7.70 50.34 -35.58
C TYR A 159 6.86 51.61 -35.81
N ASN A 160 5.61 51.43 -36.26
CA ASN A 160 4.60 52.49 -36.40
C ASN A 160 3.70 52.58 -35.15
N LEU A 161 3.07 53.74 -34.84
CA LEU A 161 2.25 53.95 -33.62
C LEU A 161 1.06 52.96 -33.48
N LYS A 162 0.51 52.50 -34.61
CA LYS A 162 -0.48 51.40 -34.67
C LYS A 162 0.11 50.03 -34.28
N GLN A 163 1.38 49.78 -34.57
CA GLN A 163 2.08 48.55 -34.21
C GLN A 163 2.49 48.55 -32.72
N ALA A 164 2.76 49.71 -32.12
CA ALA A 164 2.93 49.85 -30.68
C ALA A 164 1.62 49.54 -29.91
N GLY A 165 0.46 49.98 -30.43
CA GLY A 165 -0.85 49.61 -29.90
C GLY A 165 -1.14 48.11 -30.02
N LEU A 166 -0.79 47.49 -31.16
CA LEU A 166 -0.84 46.04 -31.34
C LEU A 166 0.12 45.27 -30.41
N PHE A 167 1.29 45.84 -30.12
CA PHE A 167 2.26 45.27 -29.18
C PHE A 167 1.74 45.30 -27.73
N ILE A 168 1.10 46.40 -27.31
CA ILE A 168 0.49 46.53 -25.98
C ILE A 168 -0.75 45.64 -25.87
N ALA A 169 -1.59 45.56 -26.91
CA ALA A 169 -2.72 44.64 -26.95
C ALA A 169 -2.27 43.17 -26.93
N GLY A 170 -1.22 42.84 -27.69
CA GLY A 170 -0.60 41.52 -27.71
C GLY A 170 0.03 41.14 -26.38
N SER A 171 0.74 42.06 -25.73
CA SER A 171 1.32 41.81 -24.40
C SER A 171 0.24 41.64 -23.34
N LEU A 172 -0.86 42.40 -23.40
CA LEU A 172 -2.03 42.23 -22.52
C LEU A 172 -2.69 40.86 -22.70
N ILE A 173 -2.87 40.41 -23.95
CA ILE A 173 -3.42 39.07 -24.27
C ILE A 173 -2.48 37.97 -23.75
N ILE A 174 -1.17 38.12 -23.92
CA ILE A 174 -0.18 37.17 -23.41
C ILE A 174 -0.23 37.13 -21.88
N THR A 175 -0.28 38.29 -21.21
CA THR A 175 -0.39 38.33 -19.74
C THR A 175 -1.70 37.76 -19.23
N ALA A 176 -2.83 38.00 -19.90
CA ALA A 176 -4.12 37.40 -19.55
C ALA A 176 -4.12 35.89 -19.76
N SER A 177 -3.46 35.40 -20.82
CA SER A 177 -3.28 33.98 -21.11
C SER A 177 -2.39 33.31 -20.06
N ILE A 178 -1.29 33.96 -19.66
CA ILE A 178 -0.40 33.48 -18.58
C ILE A 178 -1.16 33.43 -17.26
N LEU A 179 -1.94 34.46 -16.91
CA LEU A 179 -2.75 34.47 -15.68
C LEU A 179 -3.83 33.38 -15.69
N TYR A 180 -4.49 33.13 -16.83
CA TYR A 180 -5.44 32.03 -16.98
C TYR A 180 -4.78 30.65 -16.87
N ILE A 181 -3.60 30.47 -17.46
CA ILE A 181 -2.79 29.25 -17.33
C ILE A 181 -2.36 29.05 -15.87
N LEU A 182 -1.87 30.09 -15.20
CA LEU A 182 -1.49 30.04 -13.78
C LEU A 182 -2.68 29.72 -12.87
N TYR A 183 -3.85 30.31 -13.12
CA TYR A 183 -5.07 30.00 -12.36
C TYR A 183 -5.48 28.53 -12.53
N ASN A 184 -5.55 28.03 -13.77
CA ASN A 184 -5.87 26.62 -14.02
C ASN A 184 -4.78 25.67 -13.49
N PHE A 185 -3.52 26.09 -13.49
CA PHE A 185 -2.41 25.37 -12.89
C PHE A 185 -2.50 25.30 -11.35
N THR A 186 -2.93 26.37 -10.68
CA THR A 186 -3.16 26.33 -9.23
C THR A 186 -4.32 25.41 -8.83
N ILE A 187 -5.38 25.35 -9.65
CA ILE A 187 -6.50 24.44 -9.45
C ILE A 187 -6.04 22.99 -9.68
N SER A 188 -5.30 22.71 -10.76
CA SER A 188 -4.79 21.35 -11.02
C SER A 188 -3.84 20.88 -9.92
N LEU A 189 -2.94 21.73 -9.43
CA LEU A 189 -2.07 21.43 -8.28
C LEU A 189 -2.85 21.09 -7.01
N ARG A 190 -3.97 21.78 -6.73
CA ARG A 190 -4.79 21.52 -5.54
C ARG A 190 -5.47 20.15 -5.61
N TYR A 191 -5.96 19.75 -6.79
CA TYR A 191 -6.52 18.41 -7.01
C TYR A 191 -5.48 17.31 -6.84
N GLU A 192 -4.26 17.52 -7.36
CA GLU A 192 -3.15 16.57 -7.22
C GLU A 192 -2.77 16.35 -5.75
N ILE A 193 -2.63 17.42 -4.95
CA ILE A 193 -2.29 17.31 -3.53
C ILE A 193 -3.39 16.58 -2.76
N PHE A 194 -4.65 16.94 -2.99
CA PHE A 194 -5.78 16.30 -2.31
C PHE A 194 -5.90 14.81 -2.67
N TYR A 195 -5.72 14.48 -3.94
CA TYR A 195 -5.67 13.10 -4.42
C TYR A 195 -4.52 12.32 -3.76
N GLN A 196 -3.30 12.88 -3.73
CA GLN A 196 -2.13 12.28 -3.10
C GLN A 196 -2.35 12.01 -1.60
N GLN A 197 -3.02 12.92 -0.89
CA GLN A 197 -3.39 12.70 0.50
C GLN A 197 -4.31 11.49 0.63
N ILE A 198 -5.46 11.51 -0.05
CA ILE A 198 -6.47 10.45 0.08
C ILE A 198 -5.90 9.08 -0.30
N ILE A 199 -5.14 8.99 -1.39
CA ILE A 199 -4.60 7.72 -1.86
C ILE A 199 -3.54 7.18 -0.89
N SER A 200 -2.73 8.04 -0.27
CA SER A 200 -1.72 7.64 0.71
C SER A 200 -2.34 7.16 2.02
N TYR A 201 -3.36 7.88 2.53
CA TYR A 201 -4.15 7.43 3.69
C TYR A 201 -4.84 6.08 3.41
N THR A 202 -5.40 5.92 2.21
CA THR A 202 -6.06 4.66 1.80
C THR A 202 -5.08 3.49 1.84
N LEU A 203 -3.87 3.65 1.27
CA LEU A 203 -2.84 2.61 1.31
C LEU A 203 -2.48 2.22 2.75
N VAL A 204 -2.24 3.20 3.62
CA VAL A 204 -1.84 2.97 5.01
C VAL A 204 -2.92 2.26 5.80
N ILE A 205 -4.18 2.68 5.65
CA ILE A 205 -5.32 2.03 6.31
C ILE A 205 -5.47 0.57 5.84
N LEU A 206 -5.32 0.31 4.54
CA LEU A 206 -5.36 -1.05 4.00
C LEU A 206 -4.25 -1.94 4.58
N ILE A 207 -3.04 -1.40 4.78
CA ILE A 207 -1.94 -2.16 5.39
C ILE A 207 -2.18 -2.39 6.89
N LEU A 208 -2.72 -1.39 7.61
CA LEU A 208 -3.02 -1.46 9.05
C LEU A 208 -4.10 -2.48 9.41
N MET A 209 -4.93 -2.89 8.46
CA MET A 209 -6.04 -3.80 8.73
C MET A 209 -5.63 -5.26 8.54
N ARG A 210 -5.83 -5.87 7.36
CA ARG A 210 -5.56 -7.31 7.15
C ARG A 210 -4.07 -7.68 7.21
N PRO A 211 -3.16 -6.99 6.50
CA PRO A 211 -1.74 -7.34 6.52
C PRO A 211 -1.13 -7.26 7.92
N ALA A 212 -1.34 -6.14 8.63
CA ALA A 212 -0.86 -5.98 10.01
C ALA A 212 -1.47 -7.02 10.96
N ASN A 213 -2.76 -7.33 10.87
CA ASN A 213 -3.37 -8.40 11.68
C ASN A 213 -2.70 -9.76 11.46
N LEU A 214 -2.41 -10.12 10.21
CA LEU A 214 -1.76 -11.38 9.87
C LEU A 214 -0.32 -11.45 10.38
N LEU A 215 0.36 -10.31 10.39
CA LEU A 215 1.71 -10.17 10.92
C LEU A 215 1.72 -10.28 12.44
N ILE A 216 0.90 -9.49 13.14
CA ILE A 216 0.77 -9.50 14.61
C ILE A 216 0.43 -10.90 15.09
N ARG A 217 -0.63 -11.51 14.55
CA ARG A 217 -1.06 -12.86 14.93
C ARG A 217 0.05 -13.90 14.73
N LYS A 218 0.92 -13.71 13.74
CA LYS A 218 2.02 -14.65 13.49
C LYS A 218 3.19 -14.41 14.44
N LEU A 219 3.56 -13.17 14.72
CA LEU A 219 4.64 -12.87 15.67
C LEU A 219 4.24 -13.26 17.10
N SER A 220 2.97 -13.08 17.46
CA SER A 220 2.46 -13.44 18.78
C SER A 220 2.04 -14.91 18.91
N SER A 221 2.03 -15.71 17.83
CA SER A 221 1.48 -17.08 17.88
C SER A 221 2.23 -18.02 18.81
N ASN A 222 3.54 -17.80 19.01
CA ASN A 222 4.35 -18.63 19.90
C ASN A 222 4.07 -18.37 21.38
N TYR A 223 3.32 -17.31 21.68
CA TYR A 223 2.99 -16.86 23.03
C TYR A 223 1.50 -16.99 23.31
N ASP A 224 0.70 -17.53 22.38
CA ASP A 224 -0.76 -17.61 22.54
C ASP A 224 -1.12 -18.70 23.56
N PRO A 225 -1.65 -18.38 24.76
CA PRO A 225 -1.92 -19.37 25.80
C PRO A 225 -3.00 -20.40 25.39
N LYS A 226 -3.77 -20.12 24.32
CA LYS A 226 -4.77 -21.05 23.79
C LYS A 226 -4.17 -22.19 22.97
N SER A 227 -2.93 -22.07 22.48
CA SER A 227 -2.30 -23.20 21.77
C SER A 227 -2.21 -24.41 22.70
N ASP A 228 -1.78 -24.19 23.94
CA ASP A 228 -1.45 -25.27 24.87
C ASP A 228 -2.70 -25.95 25.43
N LEU A 229 -3.78 -25.20 25.63
CA LEU A 229 -5.09 -25.71 26.06
C LEU A 229 -5.78 -26.55 24.97
N ASP A 230 -5.65 -26.20 23.68
CA ASP A 230 -6.21 -26.98 22.57
C ASP A 230 -5.40 -28.28 22.33
N TYR A 231 -4.10 -28.30 22.68
CA TYR A 231 -3.28 -29.51 22.66
C TYR A 231 -3.59 -30.45 23.84
N LEU A 232 -3.72 -29.94 25.07
CA LEU A 232 -4.09 -30.74 26.26
C LEU A 232 -5.54 -31.24 26.20
N GLY A 233 -6.47 -30.42 25.69
CA GLY A 233 -7.89 -30.79 25.53
C GLY A 233 -8.15 -31.89 24.49
N ARG A 234 -7.18 -32.20 23.61
CA ARG A 234 -7.25 -33.34 22.69
C ARG A 234 -6.88 -34.68 23.35
N PHE A 235 -6.16 -34.65 24.48
CA PHE A 235 -5.77 -35.86 25.21
C PHE A 235 -6.69 -36.17 26.41
N THR A 236 -7.53 -35.22 26.82
CA THR A 236 -8.51 -35.43 27.88
C THR A 236 -9.93 -35.29 27.34
N ASN A 237 -10.72 -36.37 27.37
CA ASN A 237 -12.17 -36.37 27.11
C ASN A 237 -12.96 -35.65 28.23
N LYS A 238 -12.53 -34.46 28.65
CA LYS A 238 -13.28 -33.58 29.54
C LYS A 238 -13.89 -32.47 28.72
N SER A 239 -15.18 -32.63 28.42
CA SER A 239 -16.13 -31.58 28.06
C SER A 239 -16.22 -30.56 29.21
N SER A 240 -15.15 -29.79 29.39
CA SER A 240 -15.19 -28.58 30.19
C SER A 240 -16.03 -27.54 29.42
N PRO A 241 -16.99 -26.86 30.08
CA PRO A 241 -17.75 -25.82 29.42
C PRO A 241 -16.77 -24.75 28.98
N LYS A 242 -16.68 -24.50 27.66
CA LYS A 242 -15.89 -23.39 27.10
C LYS A 242 -16.27 -22.13 27.89
N PRO A 243 -15.34 -21.48 28.62
CA PRO A 243 -15.66 -20.23 29.29
C PRO A 243 -16.15 -19.28 28.21
N ALA A 244 -17.26 -18.59 28.48
CA ALA A 244 -18.03 -17.77 27.53
C ALA A 244 -17.11 -17.01 26.55
N ALA A 245 -16.82 -17.64 25.42
CA ALA A 245 -15.85 -17.13 24.48
C ALA A 245 -16.54 -16.00 23.75
N GLY A 246 -16.06 -14.76 23.92
CA GLY A 246 -16.64 -13.58 23.30
C GLY A 246 -16.87 -13.71 21.80
N PHE A 247 -17.60 -12.76 21.21
CA PHE A 247 -18.04 -12.82 19.81
C PHE A 247 -16.89 -13.16 18.84
N ARG A 248 -17.14 -14.13 17.94
CA ARG A 248 -16.18 -14.51 16.90
C ARG A 248 -15.78 -13.27 16.10
N GLY A 249 -14.47 -13.01 16.01
CA GLY A 249 -13.93 -11.86 15.27
C GLY A 249 -13.83 -10.55 16.04
N ALA A 250 -14.40 -10.46 17.26
CA ALA A 250 -14.33 -9.22 18.05
C ALA A 250 -12.90 -8.77 18.33
N GLY A 251 -11.98 -9.70 18.62
CA GLY A 251 -10.57 -9.37 18.82
C GLY A 251 -9.89 -8.73 17.60
N ALA A 252 -10.22 -9.18 16.39
CA ALA A 252 -9.69 -8.60 15.14
C ALA A 252 -10.28 -7.21 14.87
N MET A 253 -11.57 -7.02 15.17
CA MET A 253 -12.22 -5.72 15.05
C MET A 253 -11.65 -4.70 16.04
N ILE A 254 -11.49 -5.09 17.30
CA ILE A 254 -10.87 -4.25 18.34
C ILE A 254 -9.46 -3.84 17.91
N GLY A 255 -8.64 -4.79 17.44
CA GLY A 255 -7.28 -4.50 16.96
C GLY A 255 -7.25 -3.54 15.77
N ASN A 256 -8.21 -3.63 14.84
CA ASN A 256 -8.32 -2.67 13.74
C ASN A 256 -8.66 -1.27 14.25
N LEU A 257 -9.65 -1.15 15.13
CA LEU A 257 -10.09 0.14 15.68
C LEU A 257 -8.98 0.81 16.48
N GLU A 258 -8.29 0.05 17.33
CA GLU A 258 -7.12 0.52 18.10
C GLU A 258 -6.07 1.14 17.17
N ARG A 259 -5.66 0.43 16.11
CA ARG A 259 -4.63 0.93 15.19
C ARG A 259 -5.08 2.14 14.38
N ILE A 260 -6.34 2.20 13.95
CA ILE A 260 -6.89 3.38 13.27
C ILE A 260 -6.83 4.59 14.20
N MET A 261 -7.23 4.44 15.45
CA MET A 261 -7.20 5.54 16.40
C MET A 261 -5.77 5.96 16.78
N ILE A 262 -4.83 5.02 16.89
CA ILE A 262 -3.41 5.32 17.07
C ILE A 262 -2.88 6.14 15.87
N LEU A 263 -3.22 5.74 14.64
CA LEU A 263 -2.83 6.50 13.45
C LEU A 263 -3.40 7.93 13.49
N LEU A 264 -4.68 8.09 13.81
CA LEU A 264 -5.31 9.42 13.93
C LEU A 264 -4.65 10.28 15.01
N SER A 265 -4.19 9.66 16.09
CA SER A 265 -3.43 10.36 17.15
C SER A 265 -2.09 10.88 16.64
N PHE A 266 -1.33 10.06 15.90
CA PHE A 266 -0.08 10.52 15.28
C PHE A 266 -0.31 11.62 14.25
N VAL A 267 -1.34 11.50 13.42
CA VAL A 267 -1.67 12.50 12.39
C VAL A 267 -2.11 13.82 13.01
N SER A 268 -2.85 13.79 14.12
CA SER A 268 -3.27 15.00 14.83
C SER A 268 -2.17 15.64 15.69
N GLY A 269 -1.03 14.96 15.88
CA GLY A 269 0.03 15.38 16.80
C GLY A 269 -0.35 15.26 18.29
N ASN A 270 -1.53 14.73 18.61
CA ASN A 270 -2.01 14.56 19.98
C ASN A 270 -1.90 13.09 20.41
N LEU A 271 -1.04 12.80 21.39
CA LEU A 271 -0.81 11.43 21.89
C LEU A 271 -1.82 10.98 22.95
N ILE A 272 -2.69 11.86 23.46
CA ILE A 272 -3.69 11.54 24.50
C ILE A 272 -4.61 10.38 24.10
N PRO A 273 -5.14 10.29 22.86
CA PRO A 273 -6.06 9.20 22.52
C PRO A 273 -5.36 7.83 22.50
N ILE A 274 -4.05 7.76 22.22
CA ILE A 274 -3.28 6.51 22.33
C ILE A 274 -3.32 6.00 23.77
N VAL A 275 -2.98 6.87 24.73
CA VAL A 275 -2.97 6.52 26.16
C VAL A 275 -4.36 6.04 26.58
N ALA A 276 -5.41 6.79 26.24
CA ALA A 276 -6.78 6.44 26.58
C ALA A 276 -7.20 5.07 26.06
N ILE A 277 -6.88 4.76 24.79
CA ILE A 277 -7.30 3.49 24.16
C ILE A 277 -6.54 2.30 24.73
N LEU A 278 -5.23 2.46 24.97
CA LEU A 278 -4.43 1.43 25.62
C LEU A 278 -4.92 1.16 27.04
N SER A 279 -5.29 2.20 27.79
CA SER A 279 -5.90 2.09 29.12
C SER A 279 -7.26 1.37 29.08
N ILE A 280 -8.16 1.75 28.18
CA ILE A 280 -9.47 1.09 28.02
C ILE A 280 -9.29 -0.40 27.67
N LYS A 281 -8.35 -0.70 26.77
CA LYS A 281 -8.05 -2.08 26.34
C LYS A 281 -7.51 -2.93 27.49
N ALA A 282 -6.60 -2.38 28.30
CA ALA A 282 -6.06 -3.05 29.48
C ALA A 282 -7.15 -3.22 30.56
N PHE A 283 -7.95 -2.19 30.82
CA PHE A 283 -9.03 -2.21 31.81
C PHE A 283 -10.08 -3.29 31.48
N ALA A 284 -10.52 -3.37 30.21
CA ALA A 284 -11.49 -4.37 29.77
C ALA A 284 -11.00 -5.83 29.93
N ARG A 285 -9.70 -6.04 30.07
CA ARG A 285 -9.06 -7.37 30.24
C ARG A 285 -8.33 -7.51 31.57
N TYR A 286 -8.49 -6.57 32.50
CA TYR A 286 -7.71 -6.47 33.72
C TYR A 286 -7.69 -7.77 34.51
N LYS A 287 -8.86 -8.39 34.73
CA LYS A 287 -8.97 -9.65 35.47
C LYS A 287 -8.08 -10.76 34.88
N LEU A 288 -8.12 -10.96 33.57
CA LEU A 288 -7.32 -11.97 32.87
C LEU A 288 -5.82 -11.63 32.89
N ILE A 289 -5.47 -10.34 32.79
CA ILE A 289 -4.07 -9.88 32.84
C ILE A 289 -3.44 -10.16 34.21
N VAL A 290 -4.22 -10.01 35.28
CA VAL A 290 -3.72 -10.24 36.66
C VAL A 290 -3.70 -11.72 37.01
N GLU A 291 -4.69 -12.50 36.56
CA GLU A 291 -4.86 -13.91 36.94
C GLU A 291 -4.03 -14.89 36.09
N ASP A 292 -3.67 -14.52 34.85
CA ASP A 292 -2.95 -15.40 33.92
C ASP A 292 -1.72 -14.69 33.33
N ALA A 293 -0.52 -15.08 33.81
CA ALA A 293 0.75 -14.51 33.38
C ALA A 293 1.02 -14.72 31.88
N SER A 294 0.72 -15.90 31.34
CA SER A 294 0.91 -16.22 29.92
C SER A 294 -0.01 -15.36 29.04
N PHE A 295 -1.26 -15.16 29.47
CA PHE A 295 -2.16 -14.24 28.80
C PHE A 295 -1.69 -12.78 28.87
N SER A 296 -1.16 -12.35 30.02
CA SER A 296 -0.60 -11.02 30.22
C SER A 296 0.52 -10.73 29.23
N GLU A 297 1.48 -11.64 29.10
CA GLU A 297 2.59 -11.52 28.14
C GLU A 297 2.09 -11.44 26.69
N TYR A 298 1.21 -12.36 26.29
CA TYR A 298 0.59 -12.35 24.97
C TYR A 298 -0.13 -11.03 24.66
N PHE A 299 -0.89 -10.52 25.65
CA PHE A 299 -1.63 -9.28 25.53
C PHE A 299 -0.72 -8.07 25.35
N VAL A 300 0.35 -7.96 26.15
CA VAL A 300 1.33 -6.87 26.07
C VAL A 300 2.07 -6.93 24.74
N ILE A 301 2.56 -8.10 24.32
CA ILE A 301 3.26 -8.29 23.04
C ILE A 301 2.38 -7.84 21.87
N GLY A 302 1.12 -8.29 21.81
CA GLY A 302 0.21 -7.92 20.73
C GLY A 302 -0.11 -6.42 20.68
N THR A 303 -0.17 -5.77 21.85
CA THR A 303 -0.40 -4.33 21.98
C THR A 303 0.81 -3.52 21.53
N MET A 304 2.02 -3.89 21.99
CA MET A 304 3.26 -3.22 21.59
C MET A 304 3.54 -3.36 20.10
N LEU A 305 3.30 -4.56 19.52
CA LEU A 305 3.38 -4.76 18.08
C LEU A 305 2.41 -3.84 17.32
N SER A 306 1.18 -3.66 17.83
CA SER A 306 0.20 -2.76 17.20
C SER A 306 0.68 -1.31 17.18
N VAL A 307 1.25 -0.83 18.27
CA VAL A 307 1.83 0.53 18.36
C VAL A 307 3.01 0.69 17.40
N VAL A 308 3.98 -0.24 17.44
CA VAL A 308 5.19 -0.19 16.59
C VAL A 308 4.83 -0.23 15.10
N ILE A 309 3.95 -1.14 14.68
CA ILE A 309 3.53 -1.24 13.28
C ILE A 309 2.81 0.03 12.85
N THR A 310 1.95 0.59 13.71
CA THR A 310 1.23 1.83 13.37
C THR A 310 2.17 3.01 13.27
N PHE A 311 3.16 3.10 14.15
CA PHE A 311 4.18 4.14 14.09
C PHE A 311 5.04 4.05 12.82
N VAL A 312 5.52 2.86 12.44
CA VAL A 312 6.27 2.66 11.20
C VAL A 312 5.43 3.05 9.97
N LEU A 313 4.14 2.68 9.95
CA LEU A 313 3.25 3.04 8.85
C LEU A 313 2.88 4.53 8.84
N TYR A 314 2.87 5.19 9.99
CA TYR A 314 2.78 6.64 10.08
C TYR A 314 4.02 7.34 9.51
N LEU A 315 5.24 6.86 9.81
CA LEU A 315 6.46 7.40 9.18
C LEU A 315 6.44 7.20 7.66
N MET A 316 5.98 6.05 7.20
CA MET A 316 5.78 5.79 5.77
C MET A 316 4.75 6.76 5.16
N LEU A 317 3.63 7.03 5.86
CA LEU A 317 2.64 8.03 5.43
C LEU A 317 3.28 9.41 5.30
N HIS A 318 4.05 9.84 6.30
CA HIS A 318 4.72 11.14 6.31
C HIS A 318 5.67 11.27 5.10
N ALA A 319 6.47 10.23 4.82
CA ALA A 319 7.34 10.17 3.65
C ALA A 319 6.55 10.21 2.33
N LEU A 320 5.41 9.50 2.22
CA LEU A 320 4.55 9.53 1.03
C LEU A 320 3.90 10.89 0.77
N LEU A 321 3.65 11.66 1.82
CA LEU A 321 3.07 13.01 1.74
C LEU A 321 4.13 14.10 1.50
N GLY A 322 5.42 13.77 1.52
CA GLY A 322 6.50 14.75 1.35
C GLY A 322 6.57 15.80 2.46
N LEU A 323 6.04 15.47 3.65
CA LEU A 323 6.16 16.31 4.83
C LEU A 323 7.57 16.08 5.39
N ASN A 324 8.38 17.14 5.49
CA ASN A 324 9.72 17.10 6.11
C ASN A 324 9.67 17.54 7.56
#